data_AF-A0A534EF80-F1
#
_entry.id   AF-A0A534EF80-F1
#
_cell.length_a   1.000
_cell.length_b   1.000
_cell.length_c   1.000
_cell.angle_alpha   90.00
_cell.angle_beta   90.00
_cell.angle_gamma   90.00
#
_symmetry.space_group_name_H-M   'P 1'
#
loop_
_entity.id
_entity.type
_entity.pdbx_description
1 polymer ?
#
loop_
_entity_poly.entity_id
_entity_poly.type
_entity_poly.pdbx_seq_one_letter_code
_entity_poly.pdbx_strand_id
1 'polypeptide(L)'
;MSAALVIVYACLAAVEVAVVVAWVVATRKHHWPVRPLTGDVVIGGVTSFLDTLGIGNYAQITALFKLRGYPPDELIPGTLNVGNAVGILFSAALFITAVQVEPTLLMTMVISAGAGAWIGAGIVSRMRRRVIQVFMGVALLLAAGFFTMTNFGVIPPTGSAMELAGWRFALAAVANFVLG
;
A
#
# COMPACT_ATOMS: atom_id res chain seq x y z
N MET A 1 -8.01 -11.40 -22.43
CA MET A 1 -8.26 -10.44 -21.33
C MET A 1 -9.51 -9.64 -21.67
N SER A 2 -10.40 -9.40 -20.69
CA SER A 2 -11.57 -8.53 -20.91
C SER A 2 -11.12 -7.07 -21.11
N ALA A 3 -11.91 -6.27 -21.82
CA ALA A 3 -11.61 -4.85 -22.05
C ALA A 3 -11.43 -4.09 -20.71
N ALA A 4 -12.21 -4.44 -19.69
CA ALA A 4 -12.11 -3.86 -18.35
C ALA A 4 -10.75 -4.13 -17.70
N LEU A 5 -10.21 -5.36 -17.78
CA LEU A 5 -8.89 -5.67 -17.25
C LEU A 5 -7.78 -4.92 -18.00
N VAL A 6 -7.89 -4.80 -19.33
CA VAL A 6 -6.93 -3.99 -20.11
C VAL A 6 -6.93 -2.54 -19.64
N ILE A 7 -8.11 -1.97 -19.36
CA ILE A 7 -8.24 -0.62 -18.81
C ILE A 7 -7.59 -0.54 -17.42
N VAL A 8 -7.84 -1.50 -16.53
CA VAL A 8 -7.19 -1.56 -15.21
C VAL A 8 -5.68 -1.52 -15.35
N TYR A 9 -5.10 -2.42 -16.16
CA TYR A 9 -3.65 -2.48 -16.35
C TYR A 9 -3.09 -1.20 -16.96
N ALA A 10 -3.79 -0.62 -17.94
CA ALA A 10 -3.40 0.65 -18.54
C ALA A 10 -3.43 1.80 -17.52
N CYS A 11 -4.46 1.87 -16.67
CA CYS A 11 -4.56 2.85 -15.59
C CYS A 11 -3.45 2.67 -14.55
N LEU A 12 -3.20 1.44 -14.09
CA LEU A 12 -2.12 1.15 -13.14
C LEU A 12 -0.75 1.51 -13.71
N ALA A 13 -0.48 1.14 -14.96
CA ALA A 13 0.77 1.49 -15.63
C ALA A 13 0.91 3.01 -15.81
N ALA A 14 -0.17 3.71 -16.19
CA ALA A 14 -0.15 5.16 -16.34
C ALA A 14 0.11 5.88 -15.00
N VAL A 15 -0.52 5.42 -13.91
CA VAL A 15 -0.28 5.95 -12.56
C VAL A 15 1.16 5.71 -12.16
N GLU A 16 1.70 4.51 -12.36
CA GLU A 16 3.09 4.21 -12.02
C GLU A 16 4.08 5.07 -12.82
N VAL A 17 3.86 5.21 -14.12
CA VAL A 17 4.68 6.10 -14.97
C VAL A 17 4.60 7.53 -14.45
N ALA A 18 3.42 8.02 -14.08
CA ALA A 18 3.26 9.36 -13.51
C ALA A 18 4.01 9.51 -12.19
N VAL A 19 3.96 8.51 -11.31
CA VAL A 19 4.70 8.50 -10.03
C VAL A 19 6.21 8.51 -10.26
N VAL A 20 6.72 7.65 -11.15
CA VAL A 20 8.15 7.59 -11.48
C VAL A 20 8.62 8.91 -12.09
N VAL A 21 7.87 9.48 -13.03
CA VAL A 21 8.19 10.78 -13.64
C VAL A 21 8.17 11.89 -12.59
N ALA A 22 7.13 11.95 -11.75
CA ALA A 22 7.03 12.93 -10.67
C ALA A 22 8.22 12.81 -9.70
N TRP A 23 8.61 11.59 -9.35
CA TRP A 23 9.76 11.33 -8.50
C TRP A 23 11.09 11.76 -9.15
N VAL A 24 11.32 11.44 -10.42
CA VAL A 24 12.52 11.87 -11.17
C VAL A 24 12.58 13.40 -11.26
N VAL A 25 11.45 14.05 -11.53
CA VAL A 25 11.39 15.53 -11.57
C VAL A 25 11.64 16.13 -10.19
N ALA A 26 11.04 15.57 -9.15
CA ALA A 26 11.19 16.07 -7.78
C ALA A 26 12.62 15.88 -7.24
N THR A 27 13.27 14.75 -7.52
CA THR A 27 14.67 14.48 -7.15
C THR A 27 15.68 15.35 -7.90
N ARG A 28 15.35 15.80 -9.12
CA ARG A 28 16.17 16.79 -9.83
C ARG A 28 16.02 18.21 -9.30
N LYS A 29 14.84 18.56 -8.77
CA LYS A 29 14.52 19.92 -8.29
C LYS A 29 14.80 20.14 -6.80
N HIS A 30 14.71 19.08 -5.99
CA HIS A 30 14.87 19.16 -4.55
C HIS A 30 16.05 18.31 -4.08
N HIS A 31 16.90 18.91 -3.24
CA HIS A 31 17.91 18.18 -2.48
C HIS A 31 17.25 17.52 -1.28
N TRP A 32 17.03 16.21 -1.38
CA TRP A 32 16.46 15.43 -0.29
C TRP A 32 17.47 15.29 0.85
N PRO A 33 17.04 15.47 2.12
CA PRO A 33 17.93 15.37 3.28
C PRO A 33 18.41 13.94 3.55
N VAL A 34 17.78 12.95 2.94
CA VAL A 34 17.99 11.52 3.15
C VAL A 34 18.16 10.88 1.78
N ARG A 35 19.11 9.95 1.66
CA ARG A 35 19.33 9.16 0.45
C ARG A 35 19.09 7.69 0.75
N PRO A 36 18.48 6.94 -0.18
CA PRO A 36 18.31 5.50 0.00
C PRO A 36 19.67 4.83 0.13
N LEU A 37 19.85 4.02 1.16
CA LEU A 37 21.01 3.16 1.32
C LEU A 37 20.75 1.80 0.67
N THR A 38 21.84 1.07 0.38
CA THR A 38 21.75 -0.32 -0.09
C THR A 38 20.93 -1.19 0.86
N GLY A 39 21.02 -0.95 2.17
CA GLY A 39 20.19 -1.63 3.16
C GLY A 39 18.68 -1.41 2.97
N ASP A 40 18.26 -0.23 2.50
CA ASP A 40 16.84 0.08 2.31
C ASP A 40 16.30 -0.68 1.09
N VAL A 41 17.12 -0.85 0.06
CA VAL A 41 16.79 -1.67 -1.13
C VAL A 41 16.65 -3.14 -0.75
N VAL A 42 17.56 -3.67 0.09
CA VAL A 42 17.47 -5.06 0.57
C VAL A 42 16.24 -5.26 1.43
N ILE A 43 15.97 -4.34 2.37
CA ILE A 43 14.77 -4.38 3.20
C ILE A 43 13.52 -4.36 2.32
N GLY A 44 13.42 -3.42 1.37
CA GLY A 44 12.28 -3.32 0.45
C GLY A 44 12.10 -4.57 -0.40
N GLY A 45 13.17 -5.15 -0.93
CA GLY A 45 13.12 -6.37 -1.73
C GLY A 45 12.65 -7.59 -0.93
N VAL A 46 13.23 -7.83 0.25
CA VAL A 46 12.86 -8.96 1.11
C VAL A 46 11.43 -8.82 1.61
N THR A 47 11.07 -7.64 2.13
CA THR A 47 9.73 -7.41 2.65
C THR A 47 8.68 -7.46 1.55
N SER A 48 8.96 -6.96 0.34
CA SER A 48 8.04 -7.10 -0.80
C SER A 48 7.88 -8.54 -1.26
N PHE A 49 8.91 -9.38 -1.15
CA PHE A 49 8.75 -10.81 -1.36
C PHE A 49 7.81 -11.42 -0.31
N LEU A 50 8.02 -11.11 0.97
CA LEU A 50 7.15 -11.57 2.07
C LEU A 50 5.72 -11.03 1.96
N ASP A 51 5.53 -9.86 1.35
CA ASP A 51 4.23 -9.27 1.05
C ASP A 51 3.44 -10.13 0.06
N THR A 52 4.11 -10.70 -0.94
CA THR A 52 3.45 -11.64 -1.87
C THR A 52 3.01 -12.95 -1.19
N LEU A 53 3.59 -13.28 -0.03
CA LEU A 53 3.14 -14.37 0.84
C LEU A 53 1.99 -13.95 1.78
N GLY A 54 1.56 -12.69 1.74
CA GLY A 54 0.43 -12.17 2.52
C GLY A 54 0.80 -11.58 3.89
N ILE A 55 2.09 -11.32 4.16
CA ILE A 55 2.55 -10.84 5.48
C ILE A 55 2.45 -9.31 5.62
N GLY A 56 2.50 -8.54 4.53
CA GLY A 56 2.50 -7.07 4.58
C GLY A 56 3.90 -6.47 4.68
N ASN A 57 4.37 -5.78 3.64
CA ASN A 57 5.68 -5.11 3.66
C ASN A 57 5.72 -3.81 4.47
N TYR A 58 4.65 -3.00 4.49
CA TYR A 58 4.63 -1.69 5.16
C TYR A 58 4.97 -1.78 6.66
N ALA A 59 4.42 -2.78 7.34
CA ALA A 59 4.68 -3.02 8.75
C ALA A 59 6.13 -3.41 9.03
N GLN A 60 6.65 -4.33 8.21
CA GLN A 60 8.02 -4.85 8.35
C GLN A 60 9.06 -3.77 8.05
N ILE A 61 8.89 -3.01 6.95
CA ILE A 61 9.80 -1.93 6.59
C ILE A 61 9.79 -0.86 7.69
N THR A 62 8.60 -0.48 8.19
CA THR A 62 8.50 0.48 9.30
C THR A 62 9.25 0.01 10.54
N ALA A 63 9.08 -1.26 10.92
CA ALA A 63 9.77 -1.85 12.06
C ALA A 63 11.30 -1.83 11.87
N LEU A 64 11.78 -2.25 10.70
CA LEU A 64 13.21 -2.29 10.38
C LEU A 64 13.84 -0.89 10.31
N PHE A 65 13.14 0.09 9.72
CA PHE A 65 13.58 1.49 9.70
C PHE A 65 13.65 2.09 11.11
N LYS A 66 12.67 1.78 11.98
CA LYS A 66 12.73 2.19 13.39
C LYS A 66 13.86 1.54 14.17
N LEU A 67 14.09 0.24 13.97
CA LEU A 67 15.21 -0.47 14.61
C LEU A 67 16.56 0.10 14.17
N ARG A 68 16.68 0.53 12.91
CA ARG A 68 17.88 1.18 12.38
C ARG A 68 18.01 2.66 12.80
N GLY A 69 16.92 3.28 13.26
CA GLY A 69 16.87 4.71 13.52
C GLY A 69 17.00 5.59 12.26
N TYR A 70 16.72 5.02 11.08
CA TYR A 70 16.86 5.69 9.79
C TYR A 70 15.85 5.13 8.78
N PRO A 71 15.15 5.97 8.00
CA PRO A 71 15.14 7.44 8.00
C PRO A 71 14.38 8.03 9.22
N PRO A 72 14.40 9.37 9.42
CA PRO A 72 13.56 10.03 10.42
C PRO A 72 12.08 9.61 10.31
N ASP A 73 11.40 9.42 11.45
CA ASP A 73 10.05 8.81 11.47
C ASP A 73 9.00 9.56 10.63
N GLU A 74 9.14 10.88 10.51
CA GLU A 74 8.26 11.73 9.70
C GLU A 74 8.39 11.47 8.19
N LEU A 75 9.53 10.92 7.75
CA LEU A 75 9.79 10.57 6.37
C LEU A 75 9.39 9.13 6.04
N ILE A 76 9.25 8.25 7.04
CA ILE A 76 8.91 6.83 6.84
C ILE A 76 7.66 6.65 5.94
N PRO A 77 6.50 7.31 6.18
CA PRO A 77 5.31 7.11 5.34
C PRO A 77 5.54 7.47 3.87
N GLY A 78 6.26 8.56 3.60
CA GLY A 78 6.58 8.98 2.24
C GLY A 78 7.58 8.06 1.56
N THR A 79 8.61 7.62 2.31
CA THR A 79 9.61 6.67 1.81
C THR A 79 8.97 5.32 1.46
N LEU A 80 8.01 4.84 2.26
CA LEU A 80 7.26 3.62 1.95
C LEU A 80 6.47 3.75 0.66
N ASN A 81 5.66 4.81 0.51
CA ASN A 81 4.81 4.98 -0.66
C ASN A 81 5.62 5.13 -1.96
N VAL A 82 6.67 5.93 -1.95
CA VAL A 82 7.48 6.16 -3.16
C VAL A 82 8.44 4.99 -3.42
N GLY A 83 9.09 4.48 -2.38
CA GLY A 83 10.10 3.42 -2.51
C GLY A 83 9.53 2.08 -2.94
N ASN A 84 8.26 1.83 -2.62
CA ASN A 84 7.60 0.56 -2.90
C ASN A 84 6.64 0.60 -4.10
N ALA A 85 6.42 1.77 -4.71
CA ALA A 85 5.47 1.95 -5.83
C ALA A 85 5.66 0.89 -6.93
N VAL A 86 6.90 0.74 -7.41
CA VAL A 86 7.25 -0.23 -8.45
C VAL A 86 6.97 -1.67 -7.99
N GLY A 87 7.35 -2.02 -6.76
CA GLY A 87 7.13 -3.36 -6.20
C GLY A 87 5.63 -3.69 -6.03
N ILE A 88 4.83 -2.69 -5.66
CA ILE A 88 3.37 -2.81 -5.57
C ILE A 88 2.75 -2.99 -6.95
N LEU A 89 3.24 -2.29 -7.99
CA LEU A 89 2.76 -2.51 -9.36
C LEU A 89 3.01 -3.97 -9.80
N PHE A 90 4.20 -4.50 -9.55
CA PHE A 90 4.51 -5.90 -9.87
C PHE A 90 3.60 -6.87 -9.09
N SER A 91 3.42 -6.63 -7.79
CA SER A 91 2.56 -7.46 -6.94
C SER A 91 1.10 -7.39 -7.38
N ALA A 92 0.60 -6.19 -7.68
CA ALA A 92 -0.74 -5.98 -8.21
C ALA A 92 -0.92 -6.73 -9.55
N ALA A 93 0.06 -6.64 -10.46
CA ALA A 93 -0.01 -7.37 -11.72
C ALA A 93 -0.10 -8.88 -11.51
N LEU A 94 0.72 -9.43 -10.61
CA LEU A 94 0.68 -10.86 -10.23
C LEU A 94 -0.67 -11.23 -9.61
N PHE A 95 -1.17 -10.48 -8.63
CA PHE A 95 -2.42 -10.80 -7.94
C PHE A 95 -3.65 -10.67 -8.84
N ILE A 96 -3.71 -9.67 -9.72
CA ILE A 96 -4.81 -9.53 -10.69
C ILE A 96 -4.82 -10.73 -11.66
N THR A 97 -3.65 -11.29 -12.01
CA THR A 97 -3.60 -12.51 -12.83
C THR A 97 -3.92 -13.78 -12.05
N ALA A 98 -3.49 -13.87 -10.78
CA ALA A 98 -3.63 -15.07 -9.96
C ALA A 98 -5.03 -15.19 -9.34
N VAL A 99 -5.68 -14.07 -9.03
CA VAL A 99 -6.97 -14.01 -8.34
C VAL A 99 -8.00 -13.39 -9.29
N GLN A 100 -8.96 -14.21 -9.71
CA GLN A 100 -10.02 -13.78 -10.63
C GLN A 100 -11.13 -13.05 -9.86
N VAL A 101 -10.99 -11.73 -9.74
CA VAL A 101 -11.99 -10.83 -9.15
C VAL A 101 -12.87 -10.22 -10.26
N GLU A 102 -14.14 -9.96 -9.95
CA GLU A 102 -15.02 -9.23 -10.86
C GLU A 102 -14.40 -7.87 -11.25
N PRO A 103 -14.29 -7.53 -12.56
CA PRO A 103 -13.65 -6.30 -12.99
C PRO A 103 -14.29 -5.02 -12.44
N THR A 104 -15.62 -5.03 -12.25
CA THR A 104 -16.36 -3.89 -11.69
C THR A 104 -15.93 -3.62 -10.25
N LEU A 105 -15.96 -4.67 -9.41
CA LEU A 105 -15.52 -4.61 -8.03
C LEU A 105 -14.07 -4.13 -7.94
N LEU A 106 -13.18 -4.73 -8.73
CA LEU A 106 -11.78 -4.37 -8.76
C LEU A 106 -11.55 -2.90 -9.12
N MET A 107 -12.17 -2.43 -10.20
CA MET A 107 -12.07 -1.02 -10.62
C MET A 107 -12.61 -0.07 -9.55
N THR A 108 -13.77 -0.38 -8.95
CA THR A 108 -14.33 0.44 -7.88
C THR A 108 -13.41 0.47 -6.67
N MET A 109 -12.82 -0.66 -6.27
CA MET A 109 -11.87 -0.68 -5.16
C MET A 109 -10.64 0.18 -5.46
N VAL A 110 -10.02 0.03 -6.64
CA VAL A 110 -8.83 0.83 -7.02
C VAL A 110 -9.13 2.33 -7.01
N ILE A 111 -10.25 2.75 -7.60
CA ILE A 111 -10.66 4.16 -7.63
C ILE A 111 -10.96 4.66 -6.22
N SER A 112 -11.67 3.87 -5.43
CA SER A 112 -12.07 4.22 -4.07
C SER A 112 -10.86 4.43 -3.15
N ALA A 113 -9.95 3.45 -3.10
CA ALA A 113 -8.70 3.58 -2.34
C ALA A 113 -7.84 4.73 -2.84
N GLY A 114 -7.67 4.88 -4.16
CA GLY A 114 -6.88 5.97 -4.72
C GLY A 114 -7.42 7.35 -4.37
N ALA A 115 -8.73 7.54 -4.41
CA ALA A 115 -9.38 8.80 -4.00
C ALA A 115 -9.23 9.05 -2.49
N GLY A 116 -9.42 8.00 -1.68
CA GLY A 116 -9.19 8.02 -0.24
C GLY A 116 -7.77 8.42 0.14
N ALA A 117 -6.78 7.76 -0.47
CA ALA A 117 -5.35 7.99 -0.26
C ALA A 117 -4.93 9.41 -0.65
N TRP A 118 -5.46 9.95 -1.76
CA TRP A 118 -5.15 11.32 -2.18
C TRP A 118 -5.65 12.32 -1.14
N ILE A 119 -6.89 12.21 -0.70
CA ILE A 119 -7.46 13.10 0.32
C ILE A 119 -6.71 12.92 1.65
N GLY A 120 -6.46 11.67 2.05
CA GLY A 120 -5.74 11.31 3.27
C GLY A 120 -4.32 11.86 3.31
N ALA A 121 -3.57 11.79 2.20
CA ALA A 121 -2.21 12.32 2.11
C ALA A 121 -2.15 13.84 2.37
N GLY A 122 -3.15 14.58 1.88
CA GLY A 122 -3.29 16.02 2.14
C GLY A 122 -3.47 16.35 3.62
N ILE A 123 -4.15 15.48 4.37
CA ILE A 123 -4.36 15.61 5.82
C ILE A 123 -3.08 15.22 6.57
N VAL A 124 -2.52 14.04 6.28
CA VAL A 124 -1.35 13.48 6.99
C VAL A 124 -0.12 14.38 6.83
N SER A 125 0.07 14.99 5.65
CA SER A 125 1.20 15.91 5.41
C SER A 125 1.23 17.15 6.33
N ARG A 126 0.12 17.49 6.99
CA ARG A 126 0.01 18.63 7.91
C ARG A 126 0.05 18.21 9.38
N MET A 127 0.13 16.91 9.67
CA MET A 127 0.08 16.38 11.03
C MET A 127 1.45 16.46 11.72
N ARG A 128 1.43 16.65 13.04
CA ARG A 128 2.65 16.60 13.85
C ARG A 128 3.20 15.17 13.88
N ARG A 129 4.53 15.02 13.87
CA ARG A 129 5.24 13.72 13.95
C ARG A 129 4.68 12.77 15.02
N ARG A 130 4.39 13.27 16.21
CA ARG A 130 3.85 12.45 17.32
C ARG A 130 2.50 11.80 16.96
N VAL A 131 1.64 12.52 16.24
CA VAL A 131 0.33 11.99 15.86
C VAL A 131 0.48 10.91 14.78
N ILE A 132 1.37 11.13 13.80
CA ILE A 132 1.71 10.14 12.78
C ILE A 132 2.24 8.85 13.43
N GLN A 133 3.16 8.98 14.39
CA GLN A 133 3.73 7.84 15.10
C GLN A 133 2.68 7.06 15.91
N VAL A 134 1.77 7.76 16.60
CA VAL A 134 0.69 7.11 17.37
C VAL A 134 -0.26 6.39 16.44
N PHE A 135 -0.70 7.05 15.36
CA PHE A 135 -1.61 6.45 14.38
C PHE A 135 -0.99 5.22 13.73
N MET A 136 0.25 5.35 13.25
CA MET A 136 1.02 4.23 12.68
C MET A 136 1.19 3.10 13.71
N GLY A 137 1.53 3.41 14.96
CA GLY A 137 1.65 2.41 16.03
C GLY A 137 0.35 1.66 16.28
N VAL A 138 -0.78 2.36 16.36
CA VAL A 138 -2.10 1.75 16.52
C VAL A 138 -2.46 0.87 15.32
N ALA A 139 -2.24 1.35 14.10
CA ALA A 139 -2.47 0.58 12.88
C ALA A 139 -1.65 -0.72 12.85
N LEU A 140 -0.37 -0.65 13.23
CA LEU A 140 0.51 -1.82 13.30
C LEU A 140 0.08 -2.81 14.40
N LEU A 141 -0.40 -2.33 15.54
CA LEU A 141 -0.93 -3.19 16.60
C LEU A 141 -2.21 -3.92 16.17
N LEU A 142 -3.11 -3.22 15.47
CA LEU A 142 -4.32 -3.83 14.91
C LEU A 142 -3.96 -4.90 13.87
N ALA A 143 -3.04 -4.59 12.95
CA ALA A 143 -2.55 -5.55 11.96
C ALA A 143 -1.90 -6.79 12.61
N ALA A 144 -1.04 -6.59 13.61
CA ALA A 144 -0.43 -7.68 14.36
C ALA A 144 -1.48 -8.55 15.07
N GLY A 145 -2.54 -7.92 15.61
CA GLY A 145 -3.69 -8.63 16.18
C GLY A 145 -4.38 -9.53 15.16
N PHE A 146 -4.68 -9.02 13.96
CA PHE A 146 -5.27 -9.82 12.88
C PHE A 146 -4.37 -10.98 12.47
N PHE A 147 -3.07 -10.76 12.24
CA PHE A 147 -2.14 -11.84 11.90
C PHE A 147 -2.08 -12.91 12.99
N THR A 148 -2.10 -12.49 14.26
CA THR A 148 -2.09 -13.42 15.40
C THR A 148 -3.35 -14.27 15.42
N MET A 149 -4.53 -13.66 15.24
CA MET A 149 -5.81 -14.38 15.17
C MET A 149 -5.85 -15.37 14.00
N THR A 150 -5.34 -14.98 12.82
CA THR A 150 -5.24 -15.84 11.64
C THR A 150 -4.31 -17.04 11.91
N ASN A 151 -3.15 -16.81 12.51
CA ASN A 151 -2.18 -17.86 12.83
C ASN A 151 -2.71 -18.87 13.86
N PHE A 152 -3.53 -18.41 14.81
CA PHE A 152 -4.22 -19.29 15.78
C PHE A 152 -5.49 -19.94 15.21
N GLY A 153 -5.83 -19.70 13.94
CA GLY A 153 -7.00 -20.28 13.28
C GLY A 153 -8.35 -19.74 13.78
N VAL A 154 -8.34 -18.58 14.46
CA VAL A 154 -9.58 -17.94 14.98
C VAL A 154 -10.39 -17.34 13.84
N ILE A 155 -9.70 -16.80 12.82
CA ILE A 155 -10.31 -16.22 11.63
C ILE A 155 -9.69 -16.83 10.36
N PRO A 156 -10.47 -17.01 9.28
CA PRO A 156 -9.93 -17.50 8.02
C PRO A 156 -8.93 -16.49 7.43
N PRO A 157 -7.83 -16.94 6.79
CA PRO A 157 -6.82 -16.05 6.24
C PRO A 157 -7.33 -15.14 5.11
N THR A 158 -8.31 -15.62 4.34
CA THR A 158 -8.87 -14.91 3.18
C THR A 158 -10.37 -15.17 3.03
N GLY A 159 -11.06 -14.26 2.36
CA GLY A 159 -12.46 -14.45 1.95
C GLY A 159 -12.53 -15.20 0.61
N SER A 160 -13.58 -15.99 0.42
CA SER A 160 -13.83 -16.73 -0.84
C SER A 160 -14.66 -15.95 -1.87
N ALA A 161 -15.20 -14.79 -1.50
CA ALA A 161 -16.05 -13.99 -2.37
C ALA A 161 -15.21 -13.17 -3.36
N MET A 162 -15.32 -13.52 -4.64
CA MET A 162 -14.67 -12.80 -5.75
C MET A 162 -15.56 -11.73 -6.39
N GLU A 163 -16.82 -11.66 -5.95
CA GLU A 163 -17.82 -10.68 -6.37
C GLU A 163 -18.63 -10.26 -5.13
N LEU A 164 -19.03 -8.99 -5.06
CA LEU A 164 -19.87 -8.47 -3.98
C LEU A 164 -21.06 -7.75 -4.61
N ALA A 165 -22.26 -8.02 -4.10
CA ALA A 165 -23.49 -7.37 -4.55
C ALA A 165 -24.19 -6.59 -3.42
N GLY A 166 -25.00 -5.59 -3.81
CA GLY A 166 -25.84 -4.82 -2.89
C GLY A 166 -25.06 -4.07 -1.82
N TRP A 167 -25.51 -4.15 -0.57
CA TRP A 167 -24.93 -3.40 0.55
C TRP A 167 -23.47 -3.79 0.85
N ARG A 168 -23.06 -5.03 0.56
CA ARG A 168 -21.70 -5.52 0.80
C ARG A 168 -20.71 -4.80 -0.11
N PHE A 169 -21.09 -4.57 -1.37
CA PHE A 169 -20.29 -3.80 -2.33
C PHE A 169 -20.09 -2.37 -1.86
N ALA A 170 -21.18 -1.72 -1.44
CA ALA A 170 -21.14 -0.35 -0.94
C ALA A 170 -20.27 -0.23 0.33
N LEU A 171 -20.42 -1.16 1.27
CA LEU A 171 -19.59 -1.20 2.49
C LEU A 171 -18.11 -1.40 2.15
N ALA A 172 -17.78 -2.31 1.24
CA ALA A 172 -16.41 -2.54 0.80
C ALA A 172 -15.83 -1.27 0.15
N ALA A 173 -16.58 -0.61 -0.73
CA ALA A 173 -16.14 0.63 -1.37
C ALA A 173 -15.88 1.74 -0.35
N VAL A 174 -16.79 1.96 0.60
CA VAL A 174 -16.64 2.99 1.64
C VAL A 174 -15.49 2.68 2.59
N ALA A 175 -15.37 1.42 3.04
CA ALA A 175 -14.26 1.01 3.88
C ALA A 175 -12.92 1.22 3.16
N ASN A 176 -12.84 0.86 1.88
CA ASN A 176 -11.64 1.06 1.07
C ASN A 176 -11.31 2.54 0.85
N PHE A 177 -12.33 3.39 0.68
CA PHE A 177 -12.15 4.85 0.60
C PHE A 177 -11.59 5.43 1.90
N VAL A 178 -12.09 4.98 3.05
CA VAL A 178 -11.65 5.48 4.36
C VAL A 178 -10.24 5.01 4.68
N LEU A 179 -9.90 3.77 4.30
CA LEU A 179 -8.58 3.19 4.53
C LEU A 179 -7.50 3.77 3.61
N GLY A 180 -7.89 4.16 2.39
CA GLY A 180 -7.13 5.04 1.49
C GLY A 180 -5.63 4.80 1.45
#